data_AF-Q4S612-F1
#
_entry.id   AF-Q4S612-F1
#
_cell.length_a   1.000
_cell.length_b   1.000
_cell.length_c   1.000
_cell.angle_alpha   90.00
_cell.angle_beta   90.00
_cell.angle_gamma   90.00
#
_symmetry.space_group_name_H-M   'P 1'
#
loop_
_entity.id
_entity.type
_entity.pdbx_description
1 polymer ?
#
loop_
_entity_poly.entity_id
_entity_poly.type
_entity_poly.pdbx_seq_one_letter_code
_entity_poly.pdbx_strand_id
1 'polypeptide(L)'
;MHLVKTCVFISLCLSLAESKFYRPFQHSAGLSRHHHQGKPTSSHNGHCAYVVEKMVTFTVQDGAAPYVKAEYSRCSWAQKCPTLLYRLLYKPLYKVAHKTVTELEWRCCPGFSGYGCMEAHPSYHHPMN
;
A
#
# COMPACT_ATOMS: atom_id res chain seq x y z
N MET A 1 29.24 -4.13 34.93
CA MET A 1 28.35 -5.18 34.37
C MET A 1 26.89 -4.73 34.20
N HIS A 2 26.33 -3.88 35.06
CA HIS A 2 24.95 -3.37 34.90
C HIS A 2 24.77 -2.43 33.70
N LEU A 3 25.73 -1.54 33.46
CA LEU A 3 25.68 -0.57 32.35
C LEU A 3 25.66 -1.23 30.95
N VAL A 4 26.40 -2.33 30.81
CA VAL A 4 26.47 -3.08 29.54
C VAL A 4 25.14 -3.78 29.27
N LYS A 5 24.51 -4.35 30.31
CA LYS A 5 23.18 -4.94 30.20
C LYS A 5 22.12 -3.89 29.81
N THR A 6 22.15 -2.69 30.40
CA THR A 6 21.21 -1.62 30.05
C THR A 6 21.39 -1.14 28.61
N CYS A 7 22.63 -0.97 28.13
CA CYS A 7 22.88 -0.54 26.75
C CYS A 7 22.44 -1.59 25.71
N VAL A 8 22.64 -2.88 26.00
CA VAL A 8 22.19 -3.98 25.13
C VAL A 8 20.67 -4.03 25.08
N PHE A 9 19.99 -3.90 26.23
CA PHE A 9 18.53 -3.86 26.29
C PHE A 9 17.95 -2.66 25.52
N ILE A 10 18.54 -1.47 25.67
CA ILE A 10 18.09 -0.27 24.94
C ILE A 10 18.27 -0.44 23.43
N SER A 11 19.40 -0.97 22.98
CA SER A 11 19.64 -1.22 21.54
C SER A 11 18.70 -2.29 20.97
N LEU A 12 18.39 -3.33 21.75
CA LEU A 12 17.44 -4.36 21.36
C LEU A 12 16.02 -3.79 21.26
N CYS A 13 15.61 -2.93 22.20
CA CYS A 13 14.32 -2.25 22.16
C CYS A 13 14.20 -1.28 20.98
N LEU A 14 15.26 -0.52 20.67
CA LEU A 14 15.27 0.43 19.54
C LEU A 14 15.20 -0.30 18.18
N SER A 15 15.93 -1.40 18.03
CA SER A 15 15.87 -2.23 16.82
C SER A 15 14.52 -2.96 16.65
N LEU A 16 13.90 -3.39 17.75
CA LEU A 16 12.52 -3.90 17.76
C LEU A 16 11.49 -2.82 17.40
N ALA A 17 11.70 -1.57 17.82
CA ALA A 17 10.82 -0.45 17.46
C ALA A 17 10.94 -0.08 15.97
N GLU A 18 12.16 0.01 15.43
CA GLU A 18 12.42 0.24 14.00
C GLU A 18 11.83 -0.87 13.13
N SER A 19 11.91 -2.15 13.54
CA SER A 19 11.32 -3.28 12.79
C SER A 19 9.79 -3.35 12.86
N LYS A 20 9.15 -2.68 13.83
CA LYS A 20 7.68 -2.53 13.90
C LYS A 20 7.19 -1.39 13.00
N PHE A 21 7.98 -0.33 12.84
CA PHE A 21 7.67 0.79 11.95
C PHE A 21 8.04 0.50 10.48
N TYR A 22 9.10 -0.30 10.26
CA TYR A 22 9.53 -0.79 8.95
C TYR A 22 8.96 -2.19 8.64
N ARG A 23 7.73 -2.49 9.07
CA ARG A 23 6.97 -3.58 8.46
C ARG A 23 6.38 -3.03 7.18
N PRO A 24 6.87 -3.42 5.98
CA PRO A 24 6.01 -3.31 4.82
C PRO A 24 4.76 -4.09 5.18
N PHE A 25 3.62 -3.48 4.96
CA PHE A 25 2.34 -4.14 5.07
C PHE A 25 2.40 -5.43 4.24
N GLN A 26 2.66 -6.56 4.92
CA GLN A 26 2.59 -7.89 4.33
C GLN A 26 1.11 -8.19 4.16
N HIS A 27 0.50 -7.52 3.19
CA HIS A 27 -0.61 -8.11 2.50
C HIS A 27 -0.06 -9.37 1.86
N SER A 28 -0.46 -10.49 2.44
CA SER A 28 -0.52 -11.79 1.80
C SER A 28 -0.56 -11.59 0.28
N ALA A 29 0.53 -11.95 -0.39
CA ALA A 29 0.46 -12.34 -1.78
C ALA A 29 -0.38 -13.63 -1.78
N GLY A 30 -1.69 -13.45 -1.58
CA GLY A 30 -2.67 -14.48 -1.74
C GLY A 30 -2.57 -14.85 -3.20
N LEU A 31 -1.90 -15.97 -3.44
CA LEU A 31 -2.08 -16.85 -4.56
C LEU A 31 -2.44 -16.10 -5.84
N SER A 32 -1.45 -15.81 -6.69
CA SER A 32 -1.71 -15.57 -8.11
C SER A 32 -2.31 -16.86 -8.66
N ARG A 33 -3.60 -17.11 -8.37
CA ARG A 33 -4.41 -17.98 -9.19
C ARG A 33 -4.45 -17.22 -10.49
N HIS A 34 -3.91 -17.82 -11.54
CA HIS A 34 -4.25 -17.49 -12.90
C HIS A 34 -5.78 -17.60 -13.03
N HIS A 35 -6.49 -16.55 -12.62
CA HIS A 35 -7.89 -16.39 -12.91
C HIS A 35 -7.93 -16.27 -14.43
N HIS A 36 -8.43 -17.30 -15.09
CA HIS A 36 -8.62 -17.30 -16.52
C HIS A 36 -9.46 -16.07 -16.87
N GLN A 37 -8.82 -15.06 -17.47
CA GLN A 37 -9.48 -13.83 -17.86
C GLN A 37 -10.70 -14.20 -18.71
N GLY A 38 -11.89 -13.87 -18.20
CA GLY A 38 -13.16 -14.11 -18.89
C GLY A 38 -14.03 -15.26 -18.36
N LYS A 39 -13.55 -16.11 -17.43
CA LYS A 39 -14.43 -17.10 -16.79
C LYS A 39 -15.04 -16.52 -15.50
N PRO A 40 -16.38 -16.54 -15.34
CA PRO A 40 -16.99 -16.09 -14.11
C PRO A 40 -16.64 -17.02 -12.93
N THR A 41 -16.47 -16.45 -11.74
CA THR A 41 -16.15 -17.19 -10.51
C THR A 41 -17.40 -17.70 -9.79
N SER A 42 -18.53 -17.03 -9.95
CA SER A 42 -19.85 -17.44 -9.49
C SER A 42 -20.95 -16.83 -10.35
N SER A 43 -22.17 -17.36 -10.26
CA SER A 43 -23.32 -16.90 -11.03
C SER A 43 -24.60 -16.99 -10.19
N HIS A 44 -25.47 -15.99 -10.29
CA HIS A 44 -26.78 -15.95 -9.62
C HIS A 44 -27.76 -15.07 -10.40
N ASN A 45 -28.97 -15.58 -10.68
CA ASN A 45 -30.04 -14.86 -11.39
C ASN A 45 -29.58 -14.11 -12.65
N GLY A 46 -28.92 -14.82 -13.58
CA GLY A 46 -28.42 -14.23 -14.83
C GLY A 46 -27.24 -13.28 -14.68
N HIS A 47 -26.76 -13.02 -13.45
CA HIS A 47 -25.56 -12.25 -13.17
C HIS A 47 -24.37 -13.15 -12.91
N CYS A 48 -23.22 -12.76 -13.46
CA CYS A 48 -21.95 -13.45 -13.36
C CYS A 48 -20.94 -12.56 -12.63
N ALA A 49 -20.24 -13.12 -11.65
CA ALA A 49 -19.15 -12.49 -10.93
C ALA A 49 -17.85 -12.64 -11.71
N TYR A 50 -17.21 -11.53 -12.04
CA TYR A 50 -15.91 -11.49 -12.70
C TYR A 50 -14.87 -10.90 -11.77
N VAL A 51 -13.71 -11.56 -11.69
CA VAL A 51 -12.55 -10.95 -11.02
C VAL A 51 -11.90 -10.00 -12.00
N VAL A 52 -11.89 -8.72 -11.65
CA VAL A 52 -11.28 -7.66 -12.44
C VAL A 52 -10.03 -7.14 -11.75
N GLU A 53 -8.96 -6.97 -12.52
CA GLU A 53 -7.72 -6.39 -12.04
C GLU A 53 -7.74 -4.88 -12.26
N LYS A 54 -7.51 -4.11 -11.20
CA LYS A 54 -7.42 -2.65 -11.24
C LYS A 54 -6.06 -2.22 -10.69
N MET A 55 -5.48 -1.20 -11.30
CA MET A 55 -4.25 -0.59 -10.80
C MET A 55 -4.61 0.55 -9.84
N VAL A 56 -4.17 0.45 -8.60
CA VAL A 56 -4.34 1.49 -7.59
C VAL A 56 -3.03 2.18 -7.27
N THR A 57 -3.10 3.49 -7.06
CA THR A 57 -1.97 4.34 -6.66
C THR A 57 -1.92 4.50 -5.14
N PHE A 58 -0.74 4.49 -4.56
CA PHE A 58 -0.51 4.76 -3.14
C PHE A 58 0.81 5.51 -2.93
N THR A 59 0.89 6.28 -1.85
CA THR A 59 2.10 7.05 -1.49
C THR A 59 2.99 6.24 -0.58
N VAL A 60 4.27 6.11 -0.92
CA VAL A 60 5.28 5.44 -0.10
C VAL A 60 6.43 6.37 0.22
N GLN A 61 7.02 6.20 1.41
CA GLN A 61 8.23 6.94 1.76
C GLN A 61 9.41 6.38 0.97
N ASP A 62 10.15 7.26 0.29
CA ASP A 62 11.30 6.96 -0.55
C ASP A 62 12.56 7.64 0.00
N GLY A 63 12.86 7.34 1.26
CA GLY A 63 14.00 7.90 1.96
C GLY A 63 13.73 9.25 2.61
N ALA A 64 14.81 10.01 2.83
CA ALA A 64 14.77 11.33 3.45
C ALA A 64 15.90 12.22 2.92
N ALA A 65 15.59 13.49 2.69
CA ALA A 65 16.57 14.48 2.23
C ALA A 65 17.11 15.29 3.43
N PRO A 66 18.44 15.48 3.52
CA PRO A 66 19.01 16.36 4.52
C PRO A 66 18.65 17.82 4.22
N TYR A 67 18.41 18.61 5.27
CA TYR A 67 18.26 20.05 5.21
C TYR A 67 18.92 20.69 6.42
N VAL A 68 19.43 21.92 6.24
CA VAL A 68 20.08 22.67 7.31
C VAL A 68 19.07 23.64 7.93
N LYS A 69 18.92 23.59 9.25
CA LYS A 69 18.09 24.51 10.01
C LYS A 69 18.95 25.34 10.96
N ALA A 70 18.77 26.65 10.95
CA ALA A 70 19.34 27.54 11.95
C ALA A 70 18.52 27.45 13.25
N GLU A 71 19.22 27.25 14.35
CA GLU A 71 18.70 27.30 15.71
C GLU A 71 19.39 28.42 16.46
N TYR A 72 18.60 29.37 16.94
CA TYR A 72 19.09 30.46 17.77
C TYR A 72 19.09 29.98 19.23
N SER A 73 20.27 29.99 19.86
CA SER A 73 20.37 29.65 21.28
C SER A 73 19.63 30.70 22.10
N ARG A 74 18.69 30.27 22.96
CA ARG A 74 18.11 31.16 23.97
C ARG A 74 19.12 31.30 25.11
N CYS A 75 19.99 32.30 25.03
CA CYS A 75 20.90 32.60 26.12
C CYS A 75 20.41 33.72 27.01
N SER A 76 20.62 33.53 28.31
CA SER A 76 20.45 34.56 29.33
C SER A 76 21.57 35.59 29.19
N TRP A 77 21.23 36.87 29.43
CA TRP A 77 22.02 38.10 29.27
C TRP A 77 23.50 38.08 29.76
N ALA A 78 23.95 37.07 30.51
CA ALA A 78 25.22 37.07 31.22
C ALA A 78 26.35 36.17 30.64
N GLN A 79 26.13 35.39 29.57
CA GLN A 79 27.18 34.50 29.02
C GLN A 79 27.51 34.75 27.55
N LYS A 80 28.80 34.59 27.18
CA LYS A 80 29.28 34.54 25.78
C LYS A 80 28.77 33.26 25.13
N CYS A 81 27.55 33.30 24.60
CA CYS A 81 26.95 32.17 23.92
C CYS A 81 27.13 32.24 22.40
N PRO A 82 27.31 31.10 21.72
CA PRO A 82 27.18 31.03 20.27
C PRO A 82 25.74 31.32 19.88
N THR A 83 25.48 32.51 19.32
CA THR A 83 24.13 33.03 19.01
C THR A 83 23.35 32.20 17.98
N LEU A 84 24.07 31.42 17.16
CA LEU A 84 23.52 30.70 16.01
C LEU A 84 24.16 29.32 15.88
N LEU A 85 23.34 28.27 15.87
CA LEU A 85 23.74 26.90 15.63
C LEU A 85 23.07 26.38 14.36
N TYR A 86 23.81 25.74 13.46
CA TYR A 86 23.22 25.04 12.33
C TYR A 86 23.06 23.56 12.65
N ARG A 87 21.85 23.04 12.56
CA ARG A 87 21.56 21.61 12.67
C ARG A 87 21.22 21.03 11.31
N LEU A 88 21.74 19.83 11.05
CA LEU A 88 21.34 19.01 9.92
C LEU A 88 20.14 18.16 10.34
N LEU A 89 19.00 18.33 9.67
CA LEU A 89 17.77 17.58 9.90
C LEU A 89 17.40 16.84 8.61
N TYR A 90 16.51 15.85 8.71
CA TYR A 90 16.08 15.04 7.56
C TYR A 90 14.58 15.18 7.36
N LYS A 91 14.17 15.46 6.13
CA LYS A 91 12.76 15.53 5.72
C LYS A 91 12.40 14.27 4.93
N PRO A 92 11.32 13.55 5.27
CA PRO A 92 10.90 12.38 4.51
C PRO A 92 10.58 12.76 3.06
N LEU A 93 11.05 11.93 2.13
CA LEU A 93 10.70 12.00 0.71
C LEU A 93 9.61 10.98 0.44
N TYR A 94 8.67 11.29 -0.45
CA TYR A 94 7.58 10.40 -0.81
C TYR A 94 7.51 10.25 -2.33
N LYS A 95 7.11 9.06 -2.79
CA LYS A 95 6.80 8.77 -4.19
C LYS A 95 5.46 8.07 -4.34
N VAL A 96 4.91 8.11 -5.54
CA VAL A 96 3.73 7.34 -5.92
C VAL A 96 4.17 5.96 -6.38
N ALA A 97 3.56 4.93 -5.81
CA ALA A 97 3.70 3.54 -6.22
C ALA A 97 2.36 3.01 -6.74
N HIS A 98 2.42 1.99 -7.60
CA HIS A 98 1.25 1.34 -8.19
C HIS A 98 1.17 -0.11 -7.72
N LYS A 99 -0.04 -0.59 -7.46
CA LYS A 99 -0.31 -1.98 -7.14
C LYS A 99 -1.53 -2.45 -7.89
N THR A 100 -1.46 -3.65 -8.45
CA THR A 100 -2.64 -4.33 -8.99
C THR A 100 -3.44 -4.95 -7.84
N VAL A 101 -4.73 -4.62 -7.79
CA VAL A 101 -5.70 -5.21 -6.86
C VAL A 101 -6.78 -5.91 -7.66
N THR A 102 -7.28 -7.01 -7.12
CA THR A 102 -8.40 -7.76 -7.70
C THR A 102 -9.69 -7.35 -7.00
N GLU A 103 -10.70 -7.00 -7.77
CA GLU A 103 -12.06 -6.69 -7.30
C GLU A 103 -13.07 -7.60 -7.99
N LEU A 104 -14.24 -7.78 -7.38
CA LEU A 104 -15.31 -8.62 -7.92
C LEU A 104 -16.38 -7.71 -8.55
N GLU A 105 -16.58 -7.85 -9.85
CA GLU A 105 -17.53 -7.07 -10.63
C GLU A 105 -18.67 -7.96 -11.15
N TRP A 106 -19.92 -7.54 -10.93
CA TRP A 106 -21.11 -8.27 -11.40
C TRP A 106 -21.58 -7.73 -12.74
N ARG A 107 -21.74 -8.61 -13.71
CA ARG A 107 -22.23 -8.29 -15.06
C ARG A 107 -23.27 -9.31 -15.48
N CYS A 108 -24.10 -9.02 -16.48
CA CYS A 108 -24.95 -10.07 -17.06
C CYS A 108 -24.07 -11.18 -17.64
N CYS A 109 -24.45 -12.42 -17.36
CA CYS A 109 -23.80 -13.58 -17.96
C CYS A 109 -23.97 -13.55 -19.48
N PRO A 110 -23.07 -14.18 -20.26
CA PRO A 110 -23.27 -14.37 -21.68
C PRO A 110 -24.63 -15.03 -21.96
N GLY A 111 -25.44 -14.40 -22.81
CA GLY A 111 -26.80 -14.87 -23.11
C GLY A 111 -27.89 -14.34 -22.18
N PHE A 112 -27.57 -13.49 -21.19
CA PHE A 112 -28.56 -12.80 -20.37
C PHE A 112 -28.47 -11.27 -20.57
N SER A 113 -29.62 -10.59 -20.63
CA SER A 113 -29.73 -9.15 -20.84
C SER A 113 -30.98 -8.56 -20.17
N GLY A 114 -31.32 -7.31 -20.48
CA GLY A 114 -32.47 -6.61 -19.91
C GLY A 114 -32.21 -6.00 -18.54
N TYR A 115 -33.25 -5.38 -17.96
CA TYR A 115 -33.18 -4.83 -16.61
C TYR A 115 -33.01 -5.98 -15.59
N GLY A 116 -31.87 -6.01 -14.91
CA GLY A 116 -31.54 -7.07 -13.95
C GLY A 116 -31.21 -8.42 -14.58
N CYS A 117 -30.73 -8.46 -15.83
CA CYS A 117 -30.22 -9.67 -16.49
C CYS A 117 -31.22 -10.84 -16.53
N MET A 118 -32.53 -10.55 -16.62
CA MET A 118 -33.59 -11.57 -16.60
C MET A 118 -33.94 -12.12 -17.99
N GLU A 119 -33.58 -11.42 -19.05
CA GLU A 119 -33.91 -11.81 -20.43
C GLU A 119 -32.85 -12.79 -20.93
N ALA A 120 -33.20 -14.08 -21.04
CA ALA A 120 -32.33 -15.09 -21.63
C ALA A 120 -32.48 -15.09 -23.16
N HIS A 121 -31.38 -14.82 -23.87
CA HIS A 121 -31.31 -15.02 -25.30
C HIS A 121 -30.96 -16.47 -25.63
N PRO A 122 -31.57 -17.08 -26.66
CA PRO A 122 -31.04 -18.32 -27.20
C PRO A 122 -29.60 -18.05 -27.66
N SER A 123 -28.65 -18.74 -27.04
CA SER A 123 -27.26 -18.72 -27.47
C SER A 123 -27.21 -19.26 -28.89
N TYR A 124 -27.13 -18.37 -29.87
CA TYR A 124 -26.76 -18.73 -31.24
C TYR A 124 -25.31 -19.22 -31.20
N HIS A 125 -25.12 -20.50 -30.85
CA HIS A 125 -23.95 -21.24 -31.24
C HIS A 125 -23.94 -21.22 -32.77
N HIS A 126 -23.13 -20.33 -33.34
CA HIS A 126 -22.80 -20.42 -34.74
C HIS A 126 -22.11 -21.77 -34.94
N PRO A 127 -22.68 -22.72 -35.73
CA PRO A 127 -21.95 -23.91 -36.09
C PRO A 127 -20.76 -23.46 -36.94
N MET A 128 -19.54 -23.76 -36.49
CA MET A 128 -18.38 -23.74 -37.37
C MET A 128 -18.53 -24.92 -38.33
N ASN A 129 -18.60 -24.60 -39.62
CA ASN A 129 -18.59 -25.55 -40.73
C ASN A 129 -17.20 -26.17 -40.89
#